data_AF-A0A920AFQ6-F1
#
_entry.id   AF-A0A920AFQ6-F1
#
_cell.length_a   1.000
_cell.length_b   1.000
_cell.length_c   1.000
_cell.angle_alpha   90.00
_cell.angle_beta   90.00
_cell.angle_gamma   90.00
#
_symmetry.space_group_name_H-M   'P 1'
#
loop_
_entity.id
_entity.type
_entity.pdbx_description
1 polymer ?
#
loop_
_entity_poly.entity_id
_entity_poly.type
_entity_poly.pdbx_seq_one_letter_code
_entity_poly.pdbx_strand_id
1 'polypeptide(L)'
;MFAGGDYRFSHCTFANYSTMHQAPSIRMSNYYEDVNGNEQLRPMERADFENCIIYGKIESEIGVEESENTTFNYKFNNCLIKLIESDYDISNTTHFSNNIINENPEFIQTMDLFEYNYELDTLSAAQNSAASNIALQFEYDLNGNYRFTDGSPDIGAYERIE
;
A
#
# COMPACT_ATOMS: atom_id res chain seq x y z
N MET A 1 -7.88 2.55 -8.61
CA MET A 1 -7.29 2.85 -9.92
C MET A 1 -8.06 2.06 -10.98
N PHE A 2 -9.05 2.72 -11.58
CA PHE A 2 -10.03 2.11 -12.47
C PHE A 2 -9.91 2.81 -13.82
N ALA A 3 -9.14 2.22 -14.76
CA ALA A 3 -8.85 2.68 -16.13
C ALA A 3 -7.37 2.92 -16.47
N GLY A 4 -6.46 2.05 -15.99
CA GLY A 4 -5.05 2.12 -16.39
C GLY A 4 -4.34 3.42 -15.95
N GLY A 5 -3.17 3.69 -16.52
CA GLY A 5 -2.35 4.87 -16.22
C GLY A 5 -0.93 4.56 -15.74
N ASP A 6 -0.28 5.61 -15.22
CA ASP A 6 1.06 5.57 -14.62
C ASP A 6 1.01 6.20 -13.23
N TYR A 7 1.18 5.37 -12.20
CA TYR A 7 1.09 5.75 -10.80
C TYR A 7 2.35 5.34 -10.05
N ARG A 8 2.76 6.21 -9.12
CA ARG A 8 3.77 5.94 -8.11
C ARG A 8 3.33 6.53 -6.79
N PHE A 9 3.22 5.69 -5.77
CA PHE A 9 2.94 6.06 -4.39
C PHE A 9 4.16 5.69 -3.55
N SER A 10 4.72 6.67 -2.85
CA SER A 10 5.87 6.46 -1.98
C SER A 10 5.55 6.99 -0.59
N HIS A 11 5.86 6.23 0.46
CA HIS A 11 5.59 6.62 1.86
C HIS A 11 4.13 7.03 2.10
N CYS A 12 3.20 6.23 1.59
CA CYS A 12 1.75 6.43 1.78
C CYS A 12 1.19 5.37 2.74
N THR A 13 0.21 5.76 3.56
CA THR A 13 -0.57 4.84 4.39
C THR A 13 -2.01 4.81 3.88
N PHE A 14 -2.43 3.67 3.35
CA PHE A 14 -3.79 3.37 2.95
C PHE A 14 -4.41 2.50 4.05
N ALA A 15 -5.14 3.14 4.97
CA ALA A 15 -5.71 2.50 6.14
C ALA A 15 -7.24 2.67 6.17
N ASN A 16 -7.99 1.56 6.24
CA ASN A 16 -9.43 1.62 6.45
C ASN A 16 -9.91 0.62 7.51
N TYR A 17 -10.23 1.16 8.69
CA TYR A 17 -10.71 0.40 9.84
C TYR A 17 -12.22 0.54 10.07
N SER A 18 -12.94 1.16 9.13
CA SER A 18 -14.39 1.34 9.22
C SER A 18 -15.13 0.02 9.42
N THR A 19 -16.15 0.03 10.29
CA THR A 19 -17.05 -1.13 10.45
C THR A 19 -17.86 -1.42 9.19
N MET A 20 -18.00 -0.42 8.31
CA MET A 20 -18.70 -0.52 7.02
C MET A 20 -17.74 -0.81 5.85
N HIS A 21 -16.44 -1.02 6.12
CA HIS A 21 -15.45 -1.35 5.09
C HIS A 21 -15.73 -2.75 4.54
N GLN A 22 -15.99 -2.83 3.24
CA GLN A 22 -16.43 -4.07 2.56
C GLN A 22 -15.67 -4.35 1.26
N ALA A 23 -14.79 -3.46 0.82
CA ALA A 23 -14.08 -3.58 -0.44
C ALA A 23 -12.61 -3.18 -0.26
N PRO A 24 -11.66 -3.75 -1.01
CA PRO A 24 -10.24 -3.41 -0.93
C PRO A 24 -9.96 -1.90 -0.94
N SER A 25 -9.08 -1.44 -0.06
CA SER A 25 -8.60 -0.06 -0.04
C SER A 25 -7.91 0.32 -1.36
N ILE A 26 -7.20 -0.63 -1.99
CA ILE A 26 -6.60 -0.48 -3.30
C ILE A 26 -7.22 -1.48 -4.27
N ARG A 27 -7.93 -0.96 -5.28
CA ARG A 27 -8.43 -1.75 -6.40
C ARG A 27 -7.77 -1.29 -7.70
N MET A 28 -7.25 -2.21 -8.48
CA MET A 28 -6.49 -1.93 -9.71
C MET A 28 -7.09 -2.66 -10.88
N SER A 29 -7.33 -1.95 -11.98
CA SER A 29 -7.80 -2.58 -13.23
C SER A 29 -7.30 -1.88 -14.48
N ASN A 30 -6.96 -2.68 -15.50
CA ASN A 30 -6.64 -2.24 -16.86
C ASN A 30 -7.85 -2.30 -17.81
N TYR A 31 -9.06 -2.49 -17.31
CA TYR A 31 -10.26 -2.43 -18.13
C TYR A 31 -11.46 -1.91 -17.34
N TYR A 32 -12.56 -1.65 -18.04
CA TYR A 32 -13.88 -1.49 -17.44
C TYR A 32 -14.96 -1.90 -18.44
N GLU A 33 -16.15 -2.24 -17.96
CA GLU A 33 -17.30 -2.51 -18.82
C GLU A 33 -18.09 -1.22 -19.09
N ASP A 34 -18.39 -0.96 -20.35
CA ASP A 34 -19.28 0.14 -20.73
C ASP A 34 -20.76 -0.19 -20.44
N VAL A 35 -21.66 0.76 -20.68
CA VAL A 35 -23.11 0.61 -20.44
C VAL A 35 -23.76 -0.52 -21.25
N ASN A 36 -23.09 -1.01 -22.30
CA ASN A 36 -23.54 -2.11 -23.15
C ASN A 36 -22.84 -3.44 -22.79
N GLY A 37 -21.99 -3.45 -21.76
CA GLY A 37 -21.23 -4.62 -21.33
C GLY A 37 -20.01 -4.92 -22.19
N ASN A 38 -19.54 -3.98 -23.03
CA ASN A 38 -18.29 -4.20 -23.77
C ASN A 38 -17.09 -3.83 -22.90
N GLU A 39 -16.07 -4.68 -22.93
CA GLU A 39 -14.78 -4.42 -22.30
C GLU A 39 -14.07 -3.25 -23.00
N GLN A 40 -13.70 -2.24 -22.21
CA GLN A 40 -12.93 -1.08 -22.63
C GLN A 40 -11.53 -1.16 -22.03
N LEU A 41 -10.55 -1.48 -22.86
CA LEU A 41 -9.15 -1.64 -22.45
C LEU A 41 -8.50 -0.30 -22.10
N ARG A 42 -7.69 -0.32 -21.04
CA ARG A 42 -6.97 0.83 -20.50
C ARG A 42 -5.62 0.37 -19.93
N PRO A 43 -4.52 0.47 -20.71
CA PRO A 43 -3.21 0.01 -20.28
C PRO A 43 -2.80 0.60 -18.94
N MET A 44 -2.38 -0.25 -18.00
CA MET A 44 -1.69 0.17 -16.79
C MET A 44 -0.19 0.04 -17.02
N GLU A 45 0.42 1.14 -17.43
CA GLU A 45 1.84 1.21 -17.73
C GLU A 45 2.68 1.01 -16.46
N ARG A 46 2.19 1.54 -15.33
CA ARG A 46 2.82 1.41 -14.01
C ARG A 46 1.84 1.68 -12.87
N ALA A 47 1.94 0.89 -11.81
CA ALA A 47 1.31 1.12 -10.52
C ALA A 47 2.25 0.67 -9.41
N ASP A 48 3.17 1.57 -9.04
CA ASP A 48 4.20 1.28 -8.05
C ASP A 48 3.79 1.82 -6.66
N PHE A 49 3.93 0.96 -5.66
CA PHE A 49 3.78 1.27 -4.25
C PHE A 49 5.12 0.98 -3.57
N GLU A 50 5.70 2.00 -2.95
CA GLU A 50 7.06 1.98 -2.42
C GLU A 50 7.06 2.48 -0.98
N ASN A 51 7.57 1.70 -0.03
CA ASN A 51 7.54 2.09 1.39
C ASN A 51 6.12 2.44 1.87
N CYS A 52 5.09 1.74 1.39
CA CYS A 52 3.69 2.01 1.73
C CYS A 52 3.15 1.04 2.78
N ILE A 53 2.21 1.51 3.60
CA ILE A 53 1.34 0.64 4.39
C ILE A 53 -0.01 0.53 3.68
N ILE A 54 -0.49 -0.69 3.46
CA ILE A 54 -1.82 -0.99 2.91
C ILE A 54 -2.48 -1.97 3.87
N TYR A 55 -3.35 -1.46 4.73
CA TYR A 55 -3.91 -2.25 5.83
C TYR A 55 -5.33 -1.82 6.20
N GLY A 56 -6.03 -2.66 6.94
CA GLY A 56 -7.39 -2.35 7.37
C GLY A 56 -8.13 -3.55 7.92
N LYS A 57 -9.45 -3.42 7.95
CA LYS A 57 -10.32 -4.37 8.64
C LYS A 57 -10.54 -5.67 7.88
N ILE A 58 -10.64 -5.62 6.55
CA ILE A 58 -10.95 -6.81 5.75
C ILE A 58 -9.71 -7.68 5.55
N GLU A 59 -9.89 -8.90 5.05
CA GLU A 59 -8.79 -9.87 4.92
C GLU A 59 -7.82 -9.53 3.78
N SER A 60 -8.32 -8.93 2.70
CA SER A 60 -7.47 -8.44 1.60
C SER A 60 -7.78 -6.99 1.28
N GLU A 61 -6.78 -6.13 1.46
CA GLU A 61 -6.88 -4.69 1.17
C GLU A 61 -6.46 -4.33 -0.26
N ILE A 62 -6.05 -5.33 -1.04
CA ILE A 62 -5.74 -5.23 -2.46
C ILE A 62 -6.73 -6.08 -3.26
N GLY A 63 -7.22 -5.51 -4.36
CA GLY A 63 -7.97 -6.20 -5.41
C GLY A 63 -7.38 -5.89 -6.79
N VAL A 64 -7.13 -6.94 -7.57
CA VAL A 64 -6.58 -6.87 -8.92
C VAL A 64 -7.60 -7.43 -9.91
N GLU A 65 -7.90 -6.66 -10.95
CA GLU A 65 -8.81 -7.04 -12.04
C GLU A 65 -8.12 -6.78 -13.38
N GLU A 66 -7.54 -7.83 -13.93
CA GLU A 66 -6.69 -7.78 -15.13
C GLU A 66 -7.40 -8.41 -16.34
N SER A 67 -7.31 -7.73 -17.48
CA SER A 67 -7.54 -8.28 -18.82
C SER A 67 -6.20 -8.53 -19.49
N GLU A 68 -5.98 -9.75 -20.01
CA GLU A 68 -4.74 -10.14 -20.72
C GLU A 68 -4.56 -9.41 -22.07
N ASN A 69 -5.58 -8.65 -22.52
CA ASN A 69 -5.59 -7.97 -23.81
C ASN A 69 -4.83 -6.63 -23.81
N THR A 70 -4.33 -6.18 -22.66
CA THR A 70 -3.55 -4.94 -22.54
C THR A 70 -2.58 -5.00 -21.36
N THR A 71 -1.57 -4.12 -21.36
CA THR A 71 -0.56 -4.05 -20.29
C THR A 71 -1.18 -3.87 -18.90
N PHE A 72 -0.64 -4.61 -17.92
CA PHE A 72 -0.96 -4.47 -16.51
C PHE A 72 0.29 -4.61 -15.62
N ASN A 73 1.00 -3.50 -15.44
CA ASN A 73 2.20 -3.47 -14.59
C ASN A 73 1.87 -2.85 -13.23
N TYR A 74 2.08 -3.62 -12.16
CA TYR A 74 2.02 -3.13 -10.79
C TYR A 74 3.16 -3.72 -9.97
N LYS A 75 3.60 -2.99 -8.95
CA LYS A 75 4.65 -3.46 -8.03
C LYS A 75 4.47 -2.90 -6.63
N PHE A 76 4.62 -3.76 -5.63
CA PHE A 76 4.78 -3.42 -4.23
C PHE A 76 6.22 -3.68 -3.82
N ASN A 77 6.91 -2.65 -3.33
CA ASN A 77 8.31 -2.68 -2.95
C ASN A 77 8.50 -2.12 -1.54
N ASN A 78 8.99 -2.92 -0.61
CA ASN A 78 9.17 -2.54 0.80
C ASN A 78 7.88 -2.03 1.45
N CYS A 79 6.75 -2.67 1.19
CA CYS A 79 5.46 -2.31 1.75
C CYS A 79 5.05 -3.25 2.89
N LEU A 80 4.22 -2.76 3.83
CA LEU A 80 3.48 -3.58 4.78
C LEU A 80 2.05 -3.74 4.26
N ILE A 81 1.62 -4.98 4.00
CA ILE A 81 0.40 -5.24 3.24
C ILE A 81 -0.46 -6.31 3.93
N LYS A 82 -1.77 -6.03 4.03
CA LYS A 82 -2.78 -7.05 4.35
C LYS A 82 -3.40 -7.65 3.10
N LEU A 83 -3.21 -8.95 2.90
CA LEU A 83 -3.77 -9.68 1.76
C LEU A 83 -4.05 -11.14 2.09
N ILE A 84 -4.92 -11.78 1.29
CA ILE A 84 -5.10 -13.22 1.31
C ILE A 84 -3.98 -13.84 0.47
N GLU A 85 -3.02 -14.50 1.13
CA GLU A 85 -1.82 -15.04 0.45
C GLU A 85 -2.13 -16.09 -0.61
N SER A 86 -3.25 -16.82 -0.51
CA SER A 86 -3.64 -17.80 -1.54
C SER A 86 -4.06 -17.16 -2.87
N ASP A 87 -4.38 -15.87 -2.86
CA ASP A 87 -4.88 -15.15 -4.05
C ASP A 87 -3.72 -14.52 -4.85
N TYR A 88 -2.50 -14.50 -4.31
CA TYR A 88 -1.35 -13.81 -4.89
C TYR A 88 -0.08 -14.65 -4.81
N ASP A 89 0.70 -14.70 -5.90
CA ASP A 89 2.06 -15.23 -5.85
C ASP A 89 3.02 -14.20 -5.25
N ILE A 90 3.10 -14.17 -3.92
CA ILE A 90 3.99 -13.28 -3.16
C ILE A 90 5.49 -13.53 -3.43
N SER A 91 5.84 -14.68 -4.04
CA SER A 91 7.22 -14.99 -4.43
C SER A 91 7.61 -14.33 -5.76
N ASN A 92 6.63 -13.85 -6.53
CA ASN A 92 6.89 -13.15 -7.78
C ASN A 92 7.44 -11.75 -7.54
N THR A 93 8.77 -11.64 -7.60
CA THR A 93 9.51 -10.38 -7.41
C THR A 93 9.20 -9.26 -8.40
N THR A 94 8.50 -9.54 -9.51
CA THR A 94 8.01 -8.48 -10.41
C THR A 94 6.90 -7.67 -9.77
N HIS A 95 6.05 -8.31 -8.95
CA HIS A 95 4.92 -7.69 -8.28
C HIS A 95 5.15 -7.45 -6.80
N PHE A 96 5.91 -8.31 -6.11
CA PHE A 96 6.11 -8.24 -4.67
C PHE A 96 7.60 -8.35 -4.32
N SER A 97 8.21 -7.29 -3.80
CA SER A 97 9.62 -7.26 -3.44
C SER A 97 9.81 -6.70 -2.03
N ASN A 98 10.47 -7.48 -1.16
CA ASN A 98 10.80 -7.09 0.22
C ASN A 98 9.59 -6.60 1.05
N ASN A 99 8.39 -7.14 0.78
CA ASN A 99 7.19 -6.74 1.49
C ASN A 99 7.03 -7.52 2.80
N ILE A 100 6.44 -6.87 3.79
CA ILE A 100 5.96 -7.48 5.03
C ILE A 100 4.48 -7.78 4.82
N ILE A 101 4.10 -9.05 4.95
CA ILE A 101 2.75 -9.52 4.65
C ILE A 101 2.05 -9.88 5.96
N ASN A 102 0.84 -9.36 6.16
CA ASN A 102 -0.08 -9.71 7.24
C ASN A 102 0.41 -9.48 8.68
N GLU A 103 1.52 -8.77 8.87
CA GLU A 103 1.94 -8.27 10.19
C GLU A 103 1.12 -7.04 10.61
N ASN A 104 0.90 -6.88 11.92
CA ASN A 104 0.16 -5.73 12.43
C ASN A 104 1.00 -4.45 12.26
N PRO A 105 0.45 -3.38 11.63
CA PRO A 105 1.13 -2.09 11.59
C PRO A 105 1.23 -1.42 12.96
N GLU A 106 0.51 -1.88 13.99
CA GLU A 106 0.51 -1.34 15.35
C GLU A 106 0.36 0.20 15.35
N PHE A 107 -0.68 0.69 14.67
CA PHE A 107 -1.03 2.10 14.71
C PHE A 107 -1.46 2.51 16.12
N ILE A 108 -1.04 3.70 16.58
CA ILE A 108 -1.37 4.23 17.90
C ILE A 108 -2.89 4.21 18.14
N GLN A 109 -3.67 4.67 17.14
CA GLN A 109 -5.12 4.64 17.22
C GLN A 109 -5.77 4.65 15.85
N THR A 110 -6.57 3.63 15.53
CA THR A 110 -7.12 3.50 14.18
C THR A 110 -8.48 4.17 14.03
N MET A 111 -9.49 3.65 14.73
CA MET A 111 -10.86 4.19 14.73
C MET A 111 -11.54 4.01 16.09
N ASP A 112 -10.85 3.42 17.07
CA ASP A 112 -11.38 3.28 18.42
C ASP A 112 -11.69 4.67 18.99
N LEU A 113 -12.91 4.82 19.52
CA LEU A 113 -13.44 6.08 20.05
C LEU A 113 -13.55 7.24 19.01
N PHE A 114 -13.56 6.94 17.71
CA PHE A 114 -13.57 7.94 16.62
C PHE A 114 -12.32 8.83 16.54
N GLU A 115 -11.19 8.32 17.04
CA GLU A 115 -9.89 8.96 16.91
C GLU A 115 -9.06 8.26 15.82
N TYR A 116 -8.25 9.04 15.10
CA TYR A 116 -7.50 8.61 13.92
C TYR A 116 -6.05 9.07 14.07
N ASN A 117 -5.21 8.22 14.65
CA ASN A 117 -3.77 8.38 14.75
C ASN A 117 -3.06 7.16 14.14
N TYR A 118 -2.70 7.28 12.87
CA TYR A 118 -1.99 6.24 12.11
C TYR A 118 -0.46 6.35 12.22
N GLU A 119 0.06 7.07 13.20
CA GLU A 119 1.46 6.95 13.62
C GLU A 119 1.72 5.56 14.20
N LEU A 120 2.99 5.13 14.20
CA LEU A 120 3.38 3.77 14.57
C LEU A 120 3.72 3.67 16.07
N ASP A 121 3.33 2.58 16.71
CA ASP A 121 3.86 2.16 18.01
C ASP A 121 5.20 1.44 17.86
N THR A 122 5.94 1.36 18.96
CA THR A 122 7.20 0.64 19.20
C THR A 122 7.25 -0.81 18.74
N LEU A 123 6.09 -1.47 18.60
CA LEU A 123 6.00 -2.87 18.18
C LEU A 123 5.70 -3.04 16.69
N SER A 124 5.57 -1.94 15.95
CA SER A 124 5.21 -1.98 14.54
C SER A 124 6.26 -2.69 13.70
N ALA A 125 5.81 -3.65 12.88
CA ALA A 125 6.67 -4.26 11.87
C ALA A 125 7.08 -3.28 10.76
N ALA A 126 6.40 -2.15 10.62
CA ALA A 126 6.77 -1.10 9.66
C ALA A 126 8.02 -0.32 10.10
N GLN A 127 8.39 -0.41 11.39
CA GLN A 127 9.52 0.36 11.92
C GLN A 127 10.85 -0.09 11.29
N ASN A 128 11.72 0.86 10.94
CA ASN A 128 13.06 0.65 10.41
C ASN A 128 13.14 -0.25 9.15
N SER A 129 12.02 -0.42 8.43
CA SER A 129 11.87 -1.44 7.39
C SER A 129 11.72 -0.87 5.97
N ALA A 130 11.73 0.46 5.83
CA ALA A 130 11.64 1.11 4.53
C ALA A 130 12.95 1.01 3.74
N ALA A 131 12.82 0.98 2.41
CA ALA A 131 13.96 1.09 1.50
C ALA A 131 14.58 2.49 1.60
N SER A 132 15.81 2.58 2.11
CA SER A 132 16.51 3.86 2.32
C SER A 132 16.69 4.66 1.03
N ASN A 133 16.92 4.01 -0.11
CA ASN A 133 17.09 4.69 -1.40
C ASN A 133 15.81 5.39 -1.89
N ILE A 134 14.64 4.92 -1.44
CA ILE A 134 13.35 5.57 -1.69
C ILE A 134 13.14 6.69 -0.67
N ALA A 135 13.42 6.44 0.61
CA ALA A 135 13.28 7.45 1.67
C ALA A 135 14.18 8.69 1.45
N LEU A 136 15.36 8.54 0.83
CA LEU A 136 16.22 9.68 0.43
C LEU A 136 15.57 10.63 -0.60
N GLN A 137 14.51 10.20 -1.30
CA GLN A 137 13.74 11.07 -2.20
C GLN A 137 12.62 11.83 -1.46
N PHE A 138 12.28 11.40 -0.24
CA PHE A 138 11.16 11.87 0.57
C PHE A 138 11.59 11.98 2.04
N GLU A 139 12.58 12.83 2.30
CA GLU A 139 13.33 12.90 3.56
C GLU A 139 12.50 13.26 4.79
N TYR A 140 11.29 13.81 4.61
CA TYR A 140 10.41 14.20 5.69
C TYR A 140 9.08 13.43 5.64
N ASP A 141 8.57 13.07 6.80
CA ASP A 141 7.28 12.42 6.96
C ASP A 141 6.10 13.42 6.88
N LEU A 142 4.88 12.92 7.09
CA LEU A 142 3.68 13.76 7.07
C LEU A 142 3.65 14.83 8.18
N ASN A 143 4.33 14.59 9.30
CA ASN A 143 4.45 15.52 10.42
C ASN A 143 5.66 16.48 10.28
N GLY A 144 6.47 16.32 9.23
CA GLY A 144 7.67 17.11 8.98
C GLY A 144 8.90 16.60 9.76
N ASN A 145 8.83 15.40 10.33
CA ASN A 145 9.97 14.75 10.96
C ASN A 145 10.91 14.19 9.89
N TYR A 146 12.22 14.28 10.16
CA TYR A 146 13.22 13.72 9.27
C TYR A 146 13.26 12.19 9.40
N ARG A 147 13.17 11.46 8.28
CA ARG A 147 13.04 9.99 8.26
C ARG A 147 14.29 9.20 8.64
N PHE A 148 15.43 9.85 8.84
CA PHE A 148 16.67 9.18 9.24
C PHE A 148 17.14 9.65 10.62
N THR A 149 16.23 10.06 11.50
CA THR A 149 16.55 10.49 12.86
C THR A 149 17.20 9.39 13.69
N ASP A 150 16.77 8.15 13.54
CA ASP A 150 17.26 6.96 14.25
C ASP A 150 18.09 6.02 13.36
N GLY A 151 18.25 6.37 12.08
CA GLY A 151 19.18 5.77 11.13
C GLY A 151 18.55 4.80 10.12
N SER A 152 17.31 4.33 10.34
CA SER A 152 16.60 3.52 9.34
C SER A 152 15.14 3.96 9.22
N PRO A 153 14.67 4.35 8.02
CA PRO A 153 13.34 4.92 7.84
C PRO A 153 12.22 3.89 8.04
N ASP A 154 11.05 4.39 8.42
CA ASP A 154 9.82 3.62 8.58
C ASP A 154 9.00 3.51 7.28
N ILE A 155 8.30 2.38 7.12
CA ILE A 155 7.31 2.20 6.05
C ILE A 155 6.07 3.03 6.39
N GLY A 156 5.51 3.73 5.40
CA GLY A 156 4.26 4.48 5.53
C GLY A 156 4.45 6.00 5.65
N ALA A 157 3.35 6.67 6.01
CA ALA A 157 3.26 8.14 5.98
C ALA A 157 3.99 8.84 7.12
N TYR A 158 4.21 8.15 8.24
CA TYR A 158 4.80 8.70 9.45
C TYR A 158 6.15 8.06 9.73
N GLU A 159 7.02 8.83 10.37
CA GLU A 159 8.23 8.33 11.00
C GLU A 159 8.00 8.27 12.51
N ARG A 160 8.27 7.14 13.14
CA ARG A 160 8.17 7.00 14.58
C ARG A 160 9.36 7.71 15.23
N ILE A 161 9.06 8.65 16.12
CA ILE A 161 10.06 9.33 16.94
C ILE A 161 10.10 8.69 18.33
N GLU A 162 11.30 8.39 18.82
CA GLU A 162 11.54 7.87 20.18
C GLU A 162 11.28 8.91 21.29
#